data_AF-A0A522EME4-F1
#
_entry.id   AF-A0A522EME4-F1
#
_cell.length_a   1.000
_cell.length_b   1.000
_cell.length_c   1.000
_cell.angle_alpha   90.00
_cell.angle_beta   90.00
_cell.angle_gamma   90.00
#
_symmetry.space_group_name_H-M   'P 1'
#
loop_
_entity.id
_entity.type
_entity.pdbx_description
1 polymer ?
#
loop_
_entity_poly.entity_id
_entity_poly.type
_entity_poly.pdbx_seq_one_letter_code
_entity_poly.pdbx_strand_id
1 'polypeptide(L)'
;MNKTIKYLFIGATVWLAQTPVTADAQTIPPACDQYLKVLRTCGPDLIRLAALTQPDQEASVRAEVTEGYKRLQSGIRTGIKQHGETAIAERCASLPGKEQMQSQATNIVTVLAFGHELSDACEAAYSALR
;
A
#
# COMPACT_ATOMS: atom_id res chain seq x y z
N MET A 1 -50.09 -57.49 8.93
CA MET A 1 -48.71 -56.98 8.63
C MET A 1 -48.71 -55.51 9.04
N ASN A 2 -48.38 -55.12 10.28
CA ASN A 2 -47.07 -55.06 10.93
C ASN A 2 -45.98 -54.30 10.16
N LYS A 3 -45.85 -52.97 10.40
CA LYS A 3 -44.66 -52.28 10.98
C LYS A 3 -44.74 -50.74 10.71
N THR A 4 -45.13 -49.92 11.68
CA THR A 4 -44.28 -49.09 12.58
C THR A 4 -43.68 -47.82 11.96
N ILE A 5 -44.31 -46.69 12.28
CA ILE A 5 -43.80 -45.36 12.70
C ILE A 5 -42.28 -45.17 12.73
N LYS A 6 -41.78 -44.04 12.18
CA LYS A 6 -40.62 -43.30 12.70
C LYS A 6 -40.64 -41.80 12.30
N TYR A 7 -40.92 -40.95 13.32
CA TYR A 7 -40.36 -39.63 13.66
C TYR A 7 -39.60 -38.83 12.58
N LEU A 8 -39.98 -37.58 12.22
CA LEU A 8 -39.90 -36.32 13.00
C LEU A 8 -38.45 -35.89 13.31
N PHE A 9 -37.86 -35.04 12.46
CA PHE A 9 -36.73 -34.12 12.74
C PHE A 9 -36.76 -33.05 11.62
N ILE A 10 -37.25 -31.83 11.87
CA ILE A 10 -36.49 -30.66 12.33
C ILE A 10 -35.13 -30.54 11.62
N GLY A 11 -34.98 -29.49 10.81
CA GLY A 11 -33.69 -29.12 10.27
C GLY A 11 -33.80 -27.97 9.29
N ALA A 12 -34.06 -26.77 9.81
CA ALA A 12 -33.81 -25.53 9.11
C ALA A 12 -32.34 -25.56 8.63
N THR A 13 -32.12 -25.80 7.35
CA THR A 13 -30.83 -25.55 6.71
C THR A 13 -30.71 -24.06 6.55
N VAL A 14 -30.30 -23.41 7.65
CA VAL A 14 -29.58 -22.15 7.60
C VAL A 14 -28.41 -22.39 6.66
N TRP A 15 -28.56 -21.89 5.44
CA TRP A 15 -27.41 -21.66 4.56
C TRP A 15 -26.58 -20.59 5.26
N LEU A 16 -25.67 -21.04 6.13
CA LEU A 16 -24.51 -20.27 6.54
C LEU A 16 -23.79 -19.93 5.25
N ALA A 17 -24.00 -18.69 4.78
CA ALA A 17 -23.11 -18.05 3.84
C ALA A 17 -21.71 -18.14 4.46
N GLN A 18 -20.95 -19.13 4.00
CA GLN A 18 -19.53 -19.21 4.25
C GLN A 18 -18.95 -18.03 3.49
N THR A 19 -18.84 -16.88 4.16
CA THR A 19 -17.87 -15.88 3.76
C THR A 19 -16.54 -16.61 3.74
N PRO A 20 -15.84 -16.71 2.60
CA PRO A 20 -14.48 -17.19 2.64
C PRO A 20 -13.73 -16.21 3.54
N VAL A 21 -13.35 -16.66 4.74
CA VAL A 21 -12.23 -16.07 5.46
C VAL A 21 -11.04 -16.38 4.58
N THR A 22 -10.81 -15.53 3.58
CA THR A 22 -9.63 -15.62 2.75
C THR A 22 -8.46 -15.38 3.69
N ALA A 23 -7.68 -16.44 3.88
CA ALA A 23 -6.39 -16.45 4.53
C ALA A 23 -5.69 -15.09 4.45
N ASP A 24 -5.29 -14.57 5.62
CA ASP A 24 -4.42 -13.42 5.82
C ASP A 24 -3.08 -13.60 5.09
N ALA A 25 -3.07 -13.45 3.77
CA ALA A 25 -1.94 -12.80 3.15
C ALA A 25 -1.99 -11.38 3.72
N GLN A 26 -1.19 -11.10 4.75
CA GLN A 26 -1.00 -9.78 5.36
C GLN A 26 -0.57 -8.78 4.29
N THR A 27 -1.55 -8.35 3.51
CA THR A 27 -1.38 -7.54 2.32
C THR A 27 -1.41 -6.11 2.80
N ILE A 28 -0.48 -5.31 2.29
CA ILE A 28 -0.42 -3.91 2.67
C ILE A 28 -1.76 -3.26 2.29
N PRO A 29 -2.45 -2.55 3.21
CA PRO A 29 -3.73 -1.95 2.92
C PRO A 29 -3.66 -1.06 1.67
N PRO A 30 -4.70 -1.04 0.82
CA PRO A 30 -4.69 -0.28 -0.43
C PRO A 30 -4.32 1.20 -0.25
N ALA A 31 -4.78 1.83 0.83
CA ALA A 31 -4.45 3.21 1.15
C ALA A 31 -2.93 3.44 1.39
N CYS A 32 -2.25 2.48 2.02
CA CYS A 32 -0.80 2.55 2.21
C CYS A 32 -0.04 2.17 0.92
N ASP A 33 -0.56 1.21 0.15
CA ASP A 33 0.08 0.75 -1.08
C ASP A 33 0.10 1.83 -2.17
N GLN A 34 -0.92 2.69 -2.24
CA GLN A 34 -0.93 3.84 -3.15
C GLN A 34 0.30 4.74 -2.96
N TYR A 35 0.67 5.05 -1.72
CA TYR A 35 1.86 5.85 -1.46
C TYR A 35 3.16 5.09 -1.74
N LEU A 36 3.23 3.79 -1.38
CA LEU A 36 4.37 2.95 -1.75
C LEU A 36 4.56 2.85 -3.26
N LYS A 37 3.46 2.84 -4.03
CA LYS A 37 3.48 2.85 -5.49
C LYS A 37 4.10 4.14 -6.02
N VAL A 38 3.72 5.31 -5.47
CA VAL A 38 4.36 6.59 -5.82
C VAL A 38 5.87 6.51 -5.60
N LEU A 39 6.33 6.10 -4.42
CA LEU A 39 7.77 6.02 -4.12
C LEU A 39 8.51 5.04 -5.05
N ARG A 40 7.88 3.89 -5.36
CA ARG A 40 8.45 2.87 -6.24
C ARG A 40 8.57 3.38 -7.69
N THR A 41 7.58 4.14 -8.14
CA THR A 41 7.53 4.64 -9.53
C THR A 41 8.38 5.89 -9.73
N CYS A 42 8.35 6.83 -8.77
CA CYS A 42 9.11 8.09 -8.84
C CYS A 42 10.57 7.96 -8.37
N GLY A 43 10.90 6.91 -7.60
CA GLY A 43 12.25 6.67 -7.09
C GLY A 43 13.34 6.59 -8.17
N PRO A 44 13.14 5.83 -9.26
CA PRO A 44 14.08 5.79 -10.39
C PRO A 44 14.31 7.16 -11.05
N ASP A 45 13.28 7.99 -11.13
CA ASP A 45 13.38 9.35 -11.68
C ASP A 45 14.23 10.25 -10.76
N LEU A 46 14.09 10.12 -9.44
CA LEU A 46 14.94 10.84 -8.48
C LEU A 46 16.41 10.45 -8.62
N ILE A 47 16.67 9.16 -8.82
CA ILE A 47 18.02 8.65 -9.04
C ILE A 47 18.59 9.16 -10.37
N ARG A 48 17.77 9.21 -11.42
CA ARG A 48 18.18 9.76 -12.71
C ARG A 48 18.52 11.25 -12.60
N LEU A 49 17.69 12.02 -11.93
CA LEU A 49 17.96 13.43 -11.65
C LEU A 49 19.26 13.62 -10.86
N ALA A 50 19.51 12.80 -9.84
CA ALA A 50 20.77 12.83 -9.09
C ALA A 50 21.96 12.49 -9.99
N ALA A 51 21.87 11.48 -10.85
CA ALA A 51 22.94 11.14 -11.80
C ALA A 51 23.30 12.31 -12.73
N LEU A 52 22.32 13.14 -13.09
CA LEU A 52 22.51 14.28 -13.99
C LEU A 52 23.00 15.55 -13.28
N THR A 53 22.53 15.78 -12.06
CA THR A 53 22.77 17.05 -11.34
C THR A 53 23.87 16.96 -10.28
N GLN A 54 24.04 15.77 -9.67
CA GLN A 54 24.92 15.50 -8.54
C GLN A 54 25.48 14.05 -8.64
N PRO A 55 26.31 13.76 -9.67
CA PRO A 55 26.75 12.40 -9.98
C PRO A 55 27.55 11.74 -8.84
N ASP A 56 28.24 12.55 -8.03
CA ASP A 56 28.94 12.14 -6.82
C ASP A 56 27.99 11.63 -5.72
N GLN A 57 26.72 12.03 -5.74
CA GLN A 57 25.70 11.65 -4.77
C GLN A 57 24.72 10.58 -5.27
N GLU A 58 24.78 10.18 -6.55
CA GLU A 58 23.82 9.22 -7.15
C GLU A 58 23.70 7.93 -6.32
N ALA A 59 24.85 7.37 -5.91
CA ALA A 59 24.87 6.13 -5.11
C ALA A 59 24.20 6.32 -3.74
N SER A 60 24.38 7.49 -3.10
CA SER A 60 23.71 7.81 -1.83
C SER A 60 22.22 7.96 -2.03
N VAL A 61 21.79 8.72 -3.04
CA VAL A 61 20.37 8.92 -3.37
C VAL A 61 19.69 7.59 -3.67
N ARG A 62 20.33 6.73 -4.47
CA ARG A 62 19.85 5.38 -4.77
C ARG A 62 19.67 4.54 -3.51
N ALA A 63 20.66 4.58 -2.60
CA ALA A 63 20.58 3.87 -1.33
C ALA A 63 19.44 4.43 -0.46
N GLU A 64 19.31 5.75 -0.35
CA GLU A 64 18.27 6.41 0.44
C GLU A 64 16.86 6.11 -0.08
N VAL A 65 16.63 6.18 -1.38
CA VAL A 65 15.35 5.83 -2.01
C VAL A 65 15.01 4.36 -1.75
N THR A 66 15.97 3.46 -1.96
CA THR A 66 15.77 2.01 -1.81
C THR A 66 15.50 1.63 -0.35
N GLU A 67 16.33 2.11 0.57
CA GLU A 67 16.21 1.81 1.99
C GLU A 67 15.01 2.54 2.62
N GLY A 68 14.70 3.76 2.17
CA GLY A 68 13.48 4.48 2.55
C GLY A 68 12.22 3.69 2.22
N TYR A 69 12.12 3.19 0.98
CA TYR A 69 11.01 2.33 0.55
C TYR A 69 10.92 1.05 1.39
N LYS A 70 12.04 0.33 1.60
CA LYS A 70 12.07 -0.90 2.41
C LYS A 70 11.66 -0.63 3.86
N ARG A 71 12.18 0.43 4.48
CA ARG A 71 11.84 0.82 5.86
C ARG A 71 10.35 1.11 5.99
N LEU A 72 9.77 1.86 5.05
CA LEU A 72 8.34 2.15 5.07
C LEU A 72 7.50 0.87 4.90
N GLN A 73 7.84 0.04 3.91
CA GLN A 73 7.15 -1.24 3.68
C GLN A 73 7.22 -2.16 4.91
N SER A 74 8.39 -2.26 5.53
CA SER A 74 8.62 -3.05 6.75
C SER A 74 7.85 -2.46 7.94
N GLY A 75 7.84 -1.14 8.09
CA GLY A 75 7.08 -0.43 9.12
C GLY A 75 5.58 -0.69 9.02
N ILE A 76 5.02 -0.65 7.80
CA ILE A 76 3.62 -0.98 7.57
C ILE A 76 3.33 -2.44 7.95
N ARG A 77 4.14 -3.39 7.46
CA ARG A 77 3.97 -4.82 7.80
C ARG A 77 4.08 -5.09 9.30
N THR A 78 5.03 -4.43 9.96
CA THR A 78 5.20 -4.53 11.42
C THR A 78 4.00 -3.95 12.14
N GLY A 79 3.51 -2.79 11.70
CA GLY A 79 2.29 -2.19 12.23
C GLY A 79 1.06 -3.10 12.06
N ILE A 80 0.92 -3.78 10.93
CA ILE A 80 -0.17 -4.75 10.69
C ILE A 80 -0.07 -5.89 11.70
N LYS A 81 1.13 -6.43 11.93
CA LYS A 81 1.35 -7.51 12.91
C LYS A 81 1.04 -7.08 14.35
N GLN A 82 1.31 -5.81 14.70
CA GLN A 82 1.18 -5.31 16.07
C GLN A 82 -0.22 -4.76 16.39
N HIS A 83 -0.87 -4.13 15.41
CA HIS A 83 -2.10 -3.37 15.61
C HIS A 83 -3.29 -3.89 14.79
N GLY A 84 -3.06 -4.84 13.89
CA GLY A 84 -4.05 -5.34 12.95
C GLY A 84 -4.11 -4.53 11.65
N GLU A 85 -4.59 -5.17 10.58
CA GLU A 85 -4.68 -4.57 9.25
C GLU A 85 -5.59 -3.33 9.24
N THR A 86 -6.76 -3.42 9.85
CA THR A 86 -7.76 -2.34 9.90
C THR A 86 -7.21 -1.06 10.52
N ALA A 87 -6.49 -1.16 11.65
CA ALA A 87 -5.93 0.00 12.33
C ALA A 87 -4.87 0.73 11.48
N ILE A 88 -4.07 -0.03 10.72
CA ILE A 88 -3.08 0.54 9.79
C ILE A 88 -3.76 1.12 8.55
N ALA A 89 -4.78 0.44 8.02
CA ALA A 89 -5.58 0.94 6.91
C ALA A 89 -6.21 2.29 7.26
N GLU A 90 -6.83 2.41 8.44
CA GLU A 90 -7.40 3.66 8.96
C GLU A 90 -6.33 4.74 9.13
N ARG A 91 -5.14 4.39 9.62
CA ARG A 91 -4.05 5.36 9.78
C ARG A 91 -3.56 5.91 8.43
N CYS A 92 -3.37 5.05 7.43
CA CYS A 92 -3.03 5.47 6.08
C CYS A 92 -4.17 6.23 5.39
N ALA A 93 -5.42 5.89 5.70
CA ALA A 93 -6.59 6.55 5.12
C ALA A 93 -6.98 7.86 5.86
N SER A 94 -6.47 8.06 7.07
CA SER A 94 -6.75 9.24 7.90
C SER A 94 -6.32 10.52 7.19
N LEU A 95 -7.04 11.62 7.43
CA LEU A 95 -6.70 12.93 6.84
C LEU A 95 -5.24 13.33 7.11
N PRO A 96 -4.72 13.26 8.35
CA PRO A 96 -3.32 13.60 8.61
C PRO A 96 -2.34 12.69 7.87
N GLY A 97 -2.65 11.39 7.79
CA GLY A 97 -1.82 10.42 7.07
C GLY A 97 -1.80 10.70 5.56
N LYS A 98 -2.96 10.95 4.96
CA LYS A 98 -3.10 11.32 3.55
C LYS A 98 -2.40 12.63 3.23
N GLU A 99 -2.61 13.68 4.01
CA GLU A 99 -1.97 14.98 3.80
C GLU A 99 -0.45 14.88 3.89
N GLN A 100 0.08 14.11 4.85
CA GLN A 100 1.51 13.90 4.97
C GLN A 100 2.09 13.12 3.78
N MET A 101 1.40 12.09 3.30
CA MET A 101 1.81 11.32 2.13
C MET A 101 1.73 12.15 0.84
N GLN A 102 0.66 12.92 0.67
CA GLN A 102 0.46 13.82 -0.46
C GLN A 102 1.48 14.96 -0.48
N SER A 103 1.80 15.55 0.67
CA SER A 103 2.82 16.60 0.79
C SER A 103 4.20 16.09 0.36
N GLN A 104 4.61 14.92 0.85
CA GLN A 104 5.87 14.30 0.44
C GLN A 104 5.89 13.95 -1.04
N ALA A 105 4.82 13.35 -1.56
CA ALA A 105 4.70 13.02 -2.98
C ALA A 105 4.75 14.29 -3.86
N THR A 106 4.11 15.37 -3.42
CA THR A 106 4.12 16.67 -4.11
C THR A 106 5.55 17.23 -4.18
N ASN A 107 6.32 17.15 -3.10
CA ASN A 107 7.72 17.60 -3.10
C ASN A 107 8.58 16.81 -4.09
N ILE A 108 8.41 15.48 -4.14
CA ILE A 108 9.11 14.61 -5.10
C ILE A 108 8.78 15.03 -6.53
N VAL A 109 7.49 15.09 -6.88
CA VAL A 109 7.03 15.43 -8.23
C VAL A 109 7.48 16.84 -8.62
N THR A 110 7.45 17.79 -7.69
CA THR A 110 7.91 19.16 -7.93
C THR A 110 9.38 19.20 -8.29
N VAL A 111 10.24 18.53 -7.51
CA VAL A 111 11.68 18.45 -7.78
C VAL A 111 11.95 17.79 -9.13
N LEU A 112 11.25 16.69 -9.43
CA LEU A 112 11.37 15.99 -10.71
C LEU A 112 10.93 16.84 -11.90
N ALA A 113 9.83 17.59 -11.75
CA ALA A 113 9.31 18.48 -12.78
C ALA A 113 10.31 19.61 -13.09
N PHE A 114 10.85 20.27 -12.06
CA PHE A 114 11.91 21.28 -12.26
C PHE A 114 13.19 20.69 -12.84
N GLY A 115 13.51 19.45 -12.48
CA GLY A 115 14.61 18.68 -13.02
C GLY A 115 14.40 18.13 -14.43
N HIS A 116 13.21 18.28 -15.02
CA HIS A 116 12.79 17.68 -16.29
C HIS A 116 12.91 16.14 -16.33
N GLU A 117 12.85 15.50 -15.17
CA GLU A 117 12.99 14.05 -14.99
C GLU A 117 11.70 13.38 -14.52
N LEU A 118 10.59 14.12 -14.47
CA LEU A 118 9.29 13.56 -14.14
C LEU A 118 8.77 12.70 -15.31
N SER A 119 8.68 11.39 -15.10
CA SER A 119 8.05 10.49 -16.07
C SER A 119 6.51 10.52 -15.98
N ASP A 120 5.85 10.23 -17.10
CA ASP A 120 4.39 10.02 -17.17
C ASP A 120 3.91 8.97 -16.15
N ALA A 121 4.74 7.95 -15.89
CA ALA A 121 4.44 6.91 -14.91
C ALA A 121 4.43 7.47 -13.47
N CYS A 122 5.40 8.30 -13.11
CA CYS A 122 5.45 8.96 -11.81
C CYS A 122 4.30 9.95 -11.66
N GLU A 123 4.01 10.75 -12.68
CA GLU A 123 2.88 11.68 -12.69
C GLU A 123 1.54 10.95 -12.54
N ALA A 124 1.33 9.84 -13.25
CA ALA A 124 0.13 9.03 -13.13
C ALA A 124 0.00 8.38 -11.73
N ALA A 125 1.11 7.92 -11.15
CA ALA A 125 1.12 7.36 -9.80
C ALA A 125 0.76 8.43 -8.75
N TYR A 126 1.32 9.63 -8.87
CA TYR A 126 1.00 10.77 -8.00
C TYR A 126 -0.45 11.22 -8.14
N SER A 127 -0.96 11.31 -9.37
CA SER A 127 -2.34 11.71 -9.64
C SER A 127 -3.35 10.74 -9.02
N ALA A 128 -3.02 9.45 -8.91
CA ALA A 128 -3.86 8.46 -8.24
C ALA A 128 -3.87 8.58 -6.70
N LEU A 129 -2.99 9.39 -6.12
CA LEU A 129 -2.93 9.68 -4.68
C LEU A 129 -3.79 10.91 -4.30
N ARG A 130 -4.15 11.74 -5.29
CA ARG A 130 -4.86 13.02 -5.13
C ARG A 130 -6.37 12.83 -5.21
#